data_AF-A0A959KDE6-F1
#
_entry.id   AF-A0A959KDE6-F1
#
_cell.length_a   1.000
_cell.length_b   1.000
_cell.length_c   1.000
_cell.angle_alpha   90.00
_cell.angle_beta   90.00
_cell.angle_gamma   90.00
#
_symmetry.space_group_name_H-M   'P 1'
#
loop_
_entity.id
_entity.type
_entity.pdbx_description
1 polymer ?
#
loop_
_entity_poly.entity_id
_entity_poly.type
_entity_poly.pdbx_seq_one_letter_code
_entity_poly.pdbx_strand_id
1 'polypeptide(L)'
;NAVYNLLRNWEVHVFSYIGMTDIVSDDADKGSTPNDANFLLEIDDFTYDAGNLAMSTVWSGYFRGIYRANLAIDNIPNIDMNENLKARYIAENKFLRAYFYFTLVRWFGDLPLILKPLTPDEYKQPRVPAADVYAAIIQDLQDAADVLPDAYPATETGRATRGAANAYLAKVYLTIGDFGKAEEFAMKVINSGVYGLFPDYAKLFLPEGENSIESVFEVQSTALDIGGAGSQYNEVQGVRGVPNLGWGFNRPSDDLIAEFERGDPRRDATILYVGEVLPDGSAYVQDNPEIVGERYNQKAWVPEHTGGNGN
;
A
#
# COMPACT_ATOMS: atom_id res chain seq x y z
N ASN A 1 2.32 6.49 16.04
CA ASN A 1 1.56 5.23 15.92
C ASN A 1 0.16 5.43 15.34
N ALA A 2 -0.66 6.38 15.81
CA ALA A 2 -2.05 6.54 15.31
C ALA A 2 -2.18 6.80 13.80
N VAL A 3 -1.17 7.41 13.16
CA VAL A 3 -1.12 7.60 11.70
C VAL A 3 -0.71 6.30 10.99
N TYR A 4 0.37 5.63 11.43
CA TYR A 4 0.76 4.31 10.88
C TYR A 4 -0.37 3.28 10.94
N ASN A 5 -1.16 3.25 12.02
CA ASN A 5 -2.27 2.30 12.14
C ASN A 5 -3.30 2.45 10.99
N LEU A 6 -3.46 3.65 10.42
CA LEU A 6 -4.36 3.85 9.29
C LEU A 6 -3.90 3.12 8.03
N LEU A 7 -2.62 2.80 7.89
CA LEU A 7 -2.11 2.06 6.73
C LEU A 7 -2.69 0.65 6.65
N ARG A 8 -3.27 0.09 7.72
CA ARG A 8 -3.97 -1.20 7.67
C ARG A 8 -5.46 -1.09 7.44
N ASN A 9 -6.00 0.12 7.53
CA ASN A 9 -7.44 0.33 7.52
C ASN A 9 -8.05 -0.02 6.18
N TRP A 10 -9.30 -0.48 6.25
CA TRP A 10 -10.16 -0.79 5.11
C TRP A 10 -10.12 0.28 4.02
N GLU A 11 -10.20 1.54 4.43
CA GLU A 11 -10.29 2.69 3.53
C GLU A 11 -8.95 3.16 2.96
N VAL A 12 -7.84 2.46 3.25
CA VAL A 12 -6.48 2.87 2.86
C VAL A 12 -5.79 1.83 1.98
N HIS A 13 -5.58 0.61 2.46
CA HIS A 13 -4.83 -0.44 1.73
C HIS A 13 -5.56 -1.78 1.62
N VAL A 14 -6.89 -1.79 1.71
CA VAL A 14 -7.65 -3.05 1.61
C VAL A 14 -8.43 -3.09 0.30
N PHE A 15 -9.75 -2.86 0.34
CA PHE A 15 -10.59 -3.34 -0.75
C PHE A 15 -10.73 -2.35 -1.90
N SER A 16 -11.03 -1.08 -1.60
CA SER A 16 -11.03 -0.04 -2.63
C SER A 16 -9.61 0.27 -3.14
N TYR A 17 -8.59 -0.07 -2.35
CA TYR A 17 -7.20 0.12 -2.74
C TYR A 17 -6.80 -0.77 -3.92
N ILE A 18 -7.08 -2.08 -3.86
CA ILE A 18 -6.83 -3.00 -4.99
C ILE A 18 -7.60 -2.58 -6.25
N GLY A 19 -8.81 -2.03 -6.06
CA GLY A 19 -9.60 -1.40 -7.13
C GLY A 19 -8.85 -0.27 -7.83
N MET A 20 -8.35 0.67 -7.03
CA MET A 20 -7.70 1.89 -7.51
C MET A 20 -6.21 1.69 -7.86
N THR A 21 -5.69 0.46 -7.83
CA THR A 21 -4.29 0.16 -8.13
C THR A 21 -4.18 -0.94 -9.18
N ASP A 22 -4.29 -2.19 -8.76
CA ASP A 22 -4.07 -3.35 -9.63
C ASP A 22 -5.25 -3.57 -10.59
N ILE A 23 -6.50 -3.51 -10.12
CA ILE A 23 -7.69 -3.78 -10.95
C ILE A 23 -7.92 -2.70 -12.02
N VAL A 24 -7.50 -1.46 -11.78
CA VAL A 24 -7.59 -0.38 -12.79
C VAL A 24 -6.43 -0.41 -13.79
N SER A 25 -5.50 -1.35 -13.63
CA SER A 25 -4.39 -1.58 -14.55
C SER A 25 -4.67 -2.77 -15.48
N ASP A 26 -3.69 -3.14 -16.29
CA ASP A 26 -3.69 -4.36 -17.09
C ASP A 26 -3.22 -5.59 -16.30
N ASP A 27 -2.84 -5.47 -15.02
CA ASP A 27 -2.32 -6.60 -14.23
C ASP A 27 -3.41 -7.51 -13.63
N ALA A 28 -4.62 -6.99 -13.43
CA ALA A 28 -5.68 -7.72 -12.75
C ALA A 28 -7.08 -7.35 -13.26
N ASP A 29 -7.99 -8.31 -13.20
CA ASP A 29 -9.42 -8.09 -13.29
C ASP A 29 -10.04 -8.08 -11.89
N LYS A 30 -11.28 -7.59 -11.76
CA LYS A 30 -12.03 -7.57 -10.50
C LYS A 30 -11.98 -8.90 -9.77
N GLY A 31 -12.13 -10.01 -10.51
CA GLY A 31 -12.27 -11.34 -9.95
C GLY A 31 -13.60 -11.56 -9.23
N SER A 32 -13.65 -12.55 -8.35
CA SER A 32 -14.84 -12.93 -7.58
C SER A 32 -16.01 -13.33 -8.50
N THR A 33 -17.25 -13.35 -7.99
CA THR A 33 -18.43 -13.64 -8.85
C THR A 33 -18.91 -12.38 -9.59
N PRO A 34 -19.60 -12.51 -10.74
CA PRO A 34 -19.96 -11.34 -11.57
C PRO A 34 -20.81 -10.27 -10.88
N ASN A 35 -21.67 -10.65 -9.93
CA ASN A 35 -22.60 -9.72 -9.26
C ASN A 35 -22.07 -9.20 -7.91
N ASP A 36 -20.82 -9.51 -7.55
CA ASP A 36 -20.20 -9.11 -6.29
C ASP A 36 -19.34 -7.85 -6.45
N ALA A 37 -19.51 -6.91 -5.51
CA ALA A 37 -18.83 -5.60 -5.48
C ALA A 37 -18.82 -4.87 -6.84
N ASN A 38 -20.00 -4.59 -7.41
CA ASN A 38 -20.14 -3.90 -8.71
C ASN A 38 -19.37 -2.58 -8.82
N PHE A 39 -19.14 -1.87 -7.72
CA PHE A 39 -18.33 -0.65 -7.73
C PHE A 39 -16.85 -0.91 -8.11
N LEU A 40 -16.32 -2.12 -7.93
CA LEU A 40 -15.02 -2.51 -8.47
C LEU A 40 -15.11 -2.94 -9.94
N LEU A 41 -16.23 -3.56 -10.34
CA LEU A 41 -16.48 -3.86 -11.76
C LEU A 41 -16.54 -2.58 -12.60
N GLU A 42 -17.18 -1.54 -12.07
CA GLU A 42 -17.22 -0.23 -12.70
C GLU A 42 -15.81 0.36 -12.90
N ILE A 43 -14.88 0.10 -11.98
CA ILE A 43 -13.46 0.50 -12.09
C ILE A 43 -12.76 -0.31 -13.18
N ASP A 44 -12.89 -1.63 -13.13
CA ASP A 44 -12.33 -2.60 -14.09
C ASP A 44 -12.77 -2.31 -15.53
N ASP A 45 -14.07 -2.07 -15.73
CA ASP A 45 -14.67 -1.77 -17.04
C ASP A 45 -14.54 -0.29 -17.45
N PHE A 46 -13.93 0.56 -16.63
CA PHE A 46 -13.85 2.02 -16.84
C PHE A 46 -15.22 2.69 -17.06
N THR A 47 -16.27 2.20 -16.39
CA THR A 47 -17.65 2.72 -16.48
C THR A 47 -18.09 3.52 -15.25
N TYR A 48 -17.21 3.69 -14.28
CA TYR A 48 -17.44 4.44 -13.04
C TYR A 48 -17.80 5.92 -13.26
N ASP A 49 -18.52 6.48 -12.29
CA ASP A 49 -18.78 7.91 -12.19
C ASP A 49 -18.38 8.48 -10.82
N ALA A 50 -18.68 9.76 -10.58
CA ALA A 50 -18.35 10.44 -9.33
C ALA A 50 -19.03 9.85 -8.08
N GLY A 51 -20.04 8.99 -8.24
CA GLY A 51 -20.73 8.27 -7.18
C GLY A 51 -20.07 6.93 -6.82
N ASN A 52 -19.00 6.52 -7.51
CA ASN A 52 -18.36 5.23 -7.26
C ASN A 52 -17.83 5.11 -5.82
N LEU A 53 -18.13 3.98 -5.18
CA LEU A 53 -17.81 3.74 -3.77
C LEU A 53 -16.31 3.59 -3.52
N ALA A 54 -15.52 3.04 -4.45
CA ALA A 54 -14.08 2.87 -4.25
C ALA A 54 -13.38 4.22 -4.13
N MET A 55 -13.73 5.16 -5.02
CA MET A 55 -13.16 6.51 -5.03
C MET A 55 -13.45 7.28 -3.75
N SER A 56 -14.71 7.29 -3.30
CA SER A 56 -15.10 7.99 -2.07
C SER A 56 -14.50 7.37 -0.81
N THR A 57 -14.30 6.04 -0.81
CA THR A 57 -13.65 5.29 0.27
C THR A 57 -12.17 5.69 0.41
N VAL A 58 -11.38 5.58 -0.66
CA VAL A 58 -9.95 5.94 -0.59
C VAL A 58 -9.76 7.43 -0.34
N TRP A 59 -10.60 8.30 -0.92
CA TRP A 59 -10.57 9.73 -0.62
C TRP A 59 -10.68 9.99 0.89
N SER A 60 -11.70 9.42 1.52
CA SER A 60 -11.97 9.61 2.94
C SER A 60 -10.87 9.02 3.83
N GLY A 61 -10.39 7.81 3.51
CA GLY A 61 -9.34 7.14 4.27
C GLY A 61 -8.01 7.89 4.26
N TYR A 62 -7.58 8.35 3.09
CA TYR A 62 -6.30 9.05 2.93
C TYR A 62 -6.34 10.48 3.48
N PHE A 63 -7.44 11.23 3.31
CA PHE A 63 -7.59 12.54 3.98
C PHE A 63 -7.67 12.43 5.50
N ARG A 64 -8.24 11.34 6.04
CA ARG A 64 -8.16 11.04 7.48
C ARG A 64 -6.71 10.80 7.92
N GLY A 65 -5.89 10.16 7.09
CA GLY A 65 -4.44 10.03 7.27
C GLY A 65 -3.73 11.38 7.35
N ILE A 66 -3.98 12.24 6.36
CA ILE A 66 -3.45 13.61 6.29
C ILE A 66 -3.84 14.41 7.52
N TYR A 67 -5.11 14.35 7.93
CA TYR A 67 -5.59 15.05 9.12
C TYR A 67 -4.86 14.62 10.40
N ARG A 68 -4.68 13.31 10.62
CA ARG A 68 -3.95 12.81 11.81
C ARG A 68 -2.48 13.20 11.77
N ALA A 69 -1.85 13.18 10.60
CA ALA A 69 -0.47 13.65 10.44
C ALA A 69 -0.35 15.15 10.75
N ASN A 70 -1.27 15.98 10.26
CA ASN A 70 -1.32 17.41 10.56
C ASN A 70 -1.48 17.68 12.05
N LEU A 71 -2.39 16.98 12.74
CA LEU A 71 -2.54 17.09 14.19
C LEU A 71 -1.24 16.75 14.93
N ALA A 72 -0.57 15.67 14.53
CA ALA A 72 0.68 15.27 15.17
C ALA A 72 1.78 16.33 14.93
N ILE A 73 1.97 16.78 13.69
CA ILE A 73 2.96 17.80 13.33
C ILE A 73 2.74 19.10 14.11
N ASP A 74 1.48 19.51 14.28
CA ASP A 74 1.11 20.76 14.96
C ASP A 74 1.24 20.67 16.50
N ASN A 75 0.95 19.50 17.09
CA ASN A 75 0.90 19.36 18.55
C ASN A 75 2.18 18.81 19.18
N ILE A 76 2.96 17.97 18.50
CA ILE A 76 4.22 17.40 19.02
C ILE A 76 5.21 18.48 19.52
N PRO A 77 5.37 19.65 18.84
CA PRO A 77 6.26 20.71 19.33
C PRO A 77 5.96 21.17 20.77
N ASN A 78 4.70 21.10 21.19
CA ASN A 78 4.22 21.57 22.49
C ASN A 78 4.39 20.54 23.62
N ILE A 79 4.90 19.34 23.31
CA ILE A 79 5.10 18.27 24.28
C ILE A 79 6.49 18.40 24.91
N ASP A 80 6.57 18.34 26.23
CA ASP A 80 7.84 18.24 26.96
C ASP A 80 8.40 16.82 26.83
N MET A 81 9.43 16.66 26.00
CA MET A 81 10.07 15.38 25.67
C MET A 81 11.45 15.58 25.06
N ASN A 82 12.18 14.49 24.83
CA ASN A 82 13.48 14.54 24.16
C ASN A 82 13.39 15.17 22.76
N GLU A 83 14.24 16.16 22.48
CA GLU A 83 14.20 16.95 21.24
C GLU A 83 14.53 16.12 19.98
N ASN A 84 15.44 15.16 20.04
CA ASN A 84 15.73 14.28 18.89
C ASN A 84 14.52 13.38 18.58
N LEU A 85 13.88 12.86 19.63
CA LEU A 85 12.68 12.04 19.47
C LEU A 85 11.49 12.87 18.96
N LYS A 86 11.37 14.11 19.43
CA LYS A 86 10.37 15.08 18.96
C LYS A 86 10.55 15.37 17.47
N ALA A 87 11.77 15.71 17.03
CA ALA A 87 12.10 15.93 15.62
C ALA A 87 11.80 14.68 14.78
N ARG A 88 12.20 13.49 15.26
CA ARG A 88 11.92 12.21 14.59
C ARG A 88 10.41 11.99 14.41
N TYR A 89 9.60 12.20 15.46
CA TYR A 89 8.15 12.02 15.36
C TYR A 89 7.49 12.99 14.38
N ILE A 90 7.96 14.24 14.30
CA ILE A 90 7.48 15.19 13.28
C ILE A 90 7.86 14.69 11.88
N ALA A 91 9.11 14.25 11.68
CA ALA A 91 9.61 13.72 10.42
C ALA A 91 8.83 12.47 9.95
N GLU A 92 8.55 11.53 10.86
CA GLU A 92 7.72 10.35 10.56
C GLU A 92 6.31 10.77 10.07
N ASN A 93 5.70 11.79 10.69
CA ASN A 93 4.37 12.27 10.26
C ASN A 93 4.42 13.04 8.93
N LYS A 94 5.50 13.77 8.64
CA LYS A 94 5.71 14.38 7.31
C LYS A 94 5.84 13.32 6.21
N PHE A 95 6.65 12.28 6.45
CA PHE A 95 6.73 11.13 5.54
C PHE A 95 5.36 10.51 5.27
N LEU A 96 4.56 10.25 6.32
CA LEU A 96 3.23 9.67 6.16
C LEU A 96 2.25 10.62 5.45
N ARG A 97 2.31 11.93 5.73
CA ARG A 97 1.49 12.92 5.01
C ARG A 97 1.84 12.96 3.52
N ALA A 98 3.13 12.96 3.19
CA ALA A 98 3.61 12.86 1.82
C ALA A 98 3.16 11.55 1.14
N TYR A 99 3.23 10.42 1.84
CA TYR A 99 2.72 9.13 1.35
C TYR A 99 1.24 9.21 0.94
N PHE A 100 0.40 9.77 1.82
CA PHE A 100 -1.03 9.87 1.54
C PHE A 100 -1.31 10.83 0.37
N TYR A 101 -0.67 11.99 0.35
CA TYR A 101 -0.82 12.94 -0.75
C TYR A 101 -0.31 12.39 -2.08
N PHE A 102 0.83 11.70 -2.09
CA PHE A 102 1.40 11.11 -3.30
C PHE A 102 0.49 10.04 -3.90
N THR A 103 -0.24 9.32 -3.06
CA THR A 103 -1.23 8.35 -3.54
C THR A 103 -2.45 9.05 -4.11
N LEU A 104 -3.02 10.03 -3.39
CA LEU A 104 -4.19 10.78 -3.86
C LEU A 104 -3.93 11.56 -5.17
N VAL A 105 -2.78 12.23 -5.30
CA VAL A 105 -2.50 13.09 -6.48
C VAL A 105 -2.40 12.26 -7.76
N ARG A 106 -1.94 11.01 -7.67
CA ARG A 106 -1.88 10.09 -8.82
C ARG A 106 -3.26 9.61 -9.27
N TRP A 107 -4.24 9.53 -8.36
CA TRP A 107 -5.61 9.16 -8.70
C TRP A 107 -6.48 10.34 -9.13
N PHE A 108 -6.32 11.50 -8.49
CA PHE A 108 -7.28 12.61 -8.60
C PHE A 108 -6.72 13.87 -9.25
N GLY A 109 -5.41 13.95 -9.52
CA GLY A 109 -4.76 15.15 -10.01
C GLY A 109 -4.79 16.26 -8.95
N ASP A 110 -5.42 17.38 -9.26
CA ASP A 110 -5.53 18.54 -8.36
C ASP A 110 -6.23 18.19 -7.04
N LEU A 111 -5.76 18.72 -5.91
CA LEU A 111 -6.31 18.36 -4.58
C LEU A 111 -6.42 19.57 -3.66
N PRO A 112 -7.29 19.52 -2.64
CA PRO A 112 -7.16 20.41 -1.49
C PRO A 112 -5.84 20.14 -0.74
N LEU A 113 -4.98 21.16 -0.67
CA LEU A 113 -3.69 21.08 0.02
C LEU A 113 -3.80 21.58 1.46
N ILE A 114 -4.06 20.66 2.38
CA ILE A 114 -4.34 20.88 3.80
C ILE A 114 -3.11 20.43 4.60
N LEU A 115 -2.28 21.39 5.03
CA LEU A 115 -1.02 21.12 5.74
C LEU A 115 -1.07 21.45 7.24
N LYS A 116 -2.25 21.79 7.76
CA LYS A 116 -2.52 22.07 9.17
C LYS A 116 -3.92 21.56 9.55
N PRO A 117 -4.22 21.38 10.85
CA PRO A 117 -5.59 21.18 11.29
C PRO A 117 -6.48 22.37 10.89
N LEU A 118 -7.70 22.10 10.45
CA LEU A 118 -8.66 23.11 10.04
C LEU A 118 -9.72 23.34 11.13
N THR A 119 -10.18 24.58 11.26
CA THR A 119 -11.42 24.89 11.99
C THR A 119 -12.65 24.75 11.08
N PRO A 120 -13.88 24.60 11.61
CA PRO A 120 -15.08 24.37 10.79
C PRO A 120 -15.33 25.40 9.68
N ASP A 121 -14.97 26.65 9.93
CA ASP A 121 -15.03 27.78 9.01
C ASP A 121 -13.98 27.70 7.88
N GLU A 122 -12.92 26.92 8.05
CA GLU A 122 -11.89 26.66 7.04
C GLU A 122 -12.21 25.42 6.17
N TYR A 123 -13.25 24.62 6.44
CA TYR A 123 -13.45 23.35 5.72
C TYR A 123 -13.64 23.47 4.20
N LYS A 124 -14.04 24.64 3.70
CA LYS A 124 -14.16 24.92 2.26
C LYS A 124 -12.79 25.23 1.66
N GLN A 125 -12.03 24.18 1.36
CA GLN A 125 -10.70 24.29 0.76
C GLN A 125 -10.78 24.20 -0.77
N PRO A 126 -10.16 25.13 -1.52
CA PRO A 126 -10.05 25.01 -2.97
C PRO A 126 -9.10 23.87 -3.33
N ARG A 127 -9.26 23.32 -4.54
CA ARG A 127 -8.23 22.46 -5.14
C ARG A 127 -7.09 23.34 -5.66
N VAL A 128 -5.86 22.90 -5.43
CA VAL A 128 -4.66 23.50 -6.04
C VAL A 128 -4.13 22.57 -7.13
N PRO A 129 -3.39 23.10 -8.13
CA PRO A 129 -2.75 22.29 -9.15
C PRO A 129 -1.92 21.13 -8.58
N ALA A 130 -1.93 19.98 -9.26
CA ALA A 130 -1.14 18.81 -8.87
C ALA A 130 0.35 19.12 -8.62
N ALA A 131 0.93 20.07 -9.39
CA ALA A 131 2.30 20.52 -9.22
C ALA A 131 2.58 21.10 -7.82
N ASP A 132 1.63 21.86 -7.25
CA ASP A 132 1.76 22.42 -5.90
C ASP A 132 1.67 21.32 -4.83
N VAL A 133 0.83 20.30 -5.07
CA VAL A 133 0.75 19.11 -4.21
C VAL A 133 2.08 18.35 -4.24
N TYR A 134 2.66 18.12 -5.43
CA TYR A 134 3.98 17.49 -5.56
C TYR A 134 5.08 18.28 -4.88
N ALA A 135 5.07 19.61 -4.95
CA ALA A 135 6.02 20.45 -4.24
C ALA A 135 5.94 20.25 -2.71
N ALA A 136 4.72 20.18 -2.15
CA ALA A 136 4.52 19.90 -0.73
C ALA A 136 4.98 18.47 -0.34
N ILE A 137 4.68 17.47 -1.17
CA ILE A 137 5.15 16.08 -0.98
C ILE A 137 6.68 16.04 -0.94
N ILE A 138 7.35 16.68 -1.89
CA ILE A 138 8.81 16.72 -1.98
C ILE A 138 9.40 17.36 -0.72
N GLN A 139 8.84 18.50 -0.28
CA GLN A 139 9.32 19.18 0.93
C GLN A 139 9.18 18.29 2.17
N ASP A 140 8.01 17.68 2.36
CA ASP A 140 7.77 16.78 3.51
C ASP A 140 8.72 15.59 3.51
N LEU A 141 9.00 15.00 2.34
CA LEU A 141 9.95 13.88 2.23
C LEU A 141 11.40 14.30 2.42
N GLN A 142 11.81 15.49 1.95
CA GLN A 142 13.15 16.02 2.20
C GLN A 142 13.36 16.31 3.69
N ASP A 143 12.41 16.99 4.32
CA ASP A 143 12.43 17.24 5.76
C ASP A 143 12.47 15.94 6.56
N ALA A 144 11.76 14.91 6.10
CA ALA A 144 11.81 13.59 6.71
C ALA A 144 13.17 12.90 6.51
N ALA A 145 13.70 12.90 5.29
CA ALA A 145 14.98 12.29 4.96
C ALA A 145 16.15 12.93 5.73
N ASP A 146 16.09 14.21 6.07
CA ASP A 146 17.15 14.88 6.83
C ASP A 146 17.20 14.42 8.29
N VAL A 147 16.05 14.03 8.87
CA VAL A 147 15.92 13.74 10.31
C VAL A 147 15.86 12.25 10.63
N LEU A 148 15.18 11.45 9.80
CA LEU A 148 14.93 10.04 10.09
C LEU A 148 16.24 9.22 10.18
N PRO A 149 16.33 8.20 11.03
CA PRO A 149 17.50 7.32 11.08
C PRO A 149 17.53 6.36 9.88
N ASP A 150 18.71 5.79 9.61
CA ASP A 150 18.88 4.81 8.53
C ASP A 150 18.25 3.46 8.90
N ALA A 151 18.23 3.11 10.19
CA ALA A 151 17.63 1.91 10.73
C ALA A 151 17.10 2.14 12.15
N TYR A 152 16.22 1.24 12.59
CA TYR A 152 15.64 1.23 13.93
C TYR A 152 16.03 -0.05 14.69
N PRO A 153 15.98 -0.04 16.04
CA PRO A 153 15.99 -1.29 16.80
C PRO A 153 14.74 -2.12 16.48
N ALA A 154 14.82 -3.45 16.69
CA ALA A 154 13.75 -4.39 16.35
C ALA A 154 12.37 -4.05 16.97
N THR A 155 12.35 -3.39 18.13
CA THR A 155 11.12 -2.93 18.81
C THR A 155 10.40 -1.77 18.10
N GLU A 156 11.05 -1.15 17.12
CA GLU A 156 10.55 -0.01 16.36
C GLU A 156 10.52 -0.31 14.84
N THR A 157 10.57 -1.58 14.46
CA THR A 157 10.47 -2.05 13.08
C THR A 157 9.18 -1.56 12.39
N GLY A 158 9.27 -1.28 11.09
CA GLY A 158 8.18 -0.74 10.28
C GLY A 158 7.99 0.78 10.35
N ARG A 159 8.76 1.50 11.17
CA ARG A 159 8.81 2.97 11.12
C ARG A 159 9.56 3.44 9.86
N ALA A 160 9.14 4.59 9.33
CA ALA A 160 9.80 5.24 8.22
C ALA A 160 11.26 5.59 8.56
N THR A 161 12.17 5.18 7.68
CA THR A 161 13.61 5.47 7.74
C THR A 161 14.00 6.58 6.77
N ARG A 162 15.25 7.04 6.85
CA ARG A 162 15.85 7.91 5.82
C ARG A 162 15.81 7.26 4.44
N GLY A 163 16.07 5.96 4.38
CA GLY A 163 15.98 5.18 3.15
C GLY A 163 14.57 5.17 2.55
N ALA A 164 13.54 4.99 3.38
CA ALA A 164 12.16 5.09 2.95
C ALA A 164 11.83 6.47 2.36
N ALA A 165 12.22 7.55 3.04
CA ALA A 165 11.99 8.91 2.54
C ALA A 165 12.71 9.18 1.20
N ASN A 166 13.97 8.74 1.06
CA ASN A 166 14.72 8.84 -0.19
C ASN A 166 14.11 7.99 -1.32
N ALA A 167 13.64 6.78 -1.02
CA ALA A 167 12.96 5.93 -2.00
C ALA A 167 11.66 6.57 -2.51
N TYR A 168 10.87 7.18 -1.63
CA TYR A 168 9.68 7.93 -2.03
C TYR A 168 10.02 9.21 -2.81
N LEU A 169 11.10 9.92 -2.47
CA LEU A 169 11.59 11.04 -3.30
C LEU A 169 11.91 10.57 -4.72
N ALA A 170 12.63 9.46 -4.85
CA ALA A 170 12.93 8.88 -6.16
C ALA A 170 11.65 8.56 -6.96
N LYS A 171 10.64 7.92 -6.33
CA LYS A 171 9.35 7.63 -6.97
C LYS A 171 8.59 8.89 -7.38
N VAL A 172 8.59 9.93 -6.54
CA VAL A 172 7.91 11.20 -6.82
C VAL A 172 8.57 11.91 -7.99
N TYR A 173 9.91 12.05 -7.97
CA TYR A 173 10.65 12.69 -9.06
C TYR A 173 10.51 11.93 -10.38
N LEU A 174 10.50 10.59 -10.34
CA LEU A 174 10.23 9.77 -11.51
C LEU A 174 8.83 10.04 -12.07
N THR A 175 7.82 10.14 -11.20
CA THR A 175 6.42 10.38 -11.58
C THR A 175 6.22 11.74 -12.27
N ILE A 176 6.95 12.77 -11.84
CA ILE A 176 6.86 14.11 -12.45
C ILE A 176 7.85 14.33 -13.61
N GLY A 177 8.62 13.30 -13.98
CA GLY A 177 9.55 13.33 -15.12
C GLY A 177 10.90 13.99 -14.85
N ASP A 178 11.28 14.23 -13.59
CA ASP A 178 12.62 14.69 -13.24
C ASP A 178 13.54 13.48 -13.01
N PHE A 179 14.00 12.91 -14.12
CA PHE A 179 14.84 11.70 -14.10
C PHE A 179 16.18 11.90 -13.39
N GLY A 180 16.75 13.12 -13.43
CA GLY A 180 18.00 13.42 -12.76
C GLY A 180 17.86 13.37 -11.24
N LYS A 181 16.78 13.95 -10.70
CA LYS A 181 16.47 13.83 -9.27
C LYS A 181 16.02 12.42 -8.89
N ALA A 182 15.28 11.73 -9.76
CA ALA A 182 14.91 10.33 -9.52
C ALA A 182 16.15 9.45 -9.33
N GLU A 183 17.13 9.55 -10.24
CA GLU A 183 18.41 8.85 -10.13
C GLU A 183 19.18 9.25 -8.86
N GLU A 184 19.30 10.55 -8.57
CA GLU A 184 20.01 11.06 -7.39
C GLU A 184 19.50 10.39 -6.10
N PHE A 185 18.18 10.38 -5.90
CA PHE A 185 17.57 9.83 -4.69
C PHE A 185 17.54 8.31 -4.67
N ALA A 186 17.40 7.64 -5.83
CA ALA A 186 17.54 6.19 -5.92
C ALA A 186 18.97 5.74 -5.55
N MET A 187 19.99 6.44 -6.03
CA MET A 187 21.39 6.13 -5.72
C MET A 187 21.72 6.37 -4.24
N LYS A 188 21.06 7.32 -3.56
CA LYS A 188 21.18 7.47 -2.10
C LYS A 188 20.71 6.21 -1.36
N VAL A 189 19.64 5.56 -1.83
CA VAL A 189 19.14 4.30 -1.24
C VAL A 189 20.11 3.15 -1.54
N ILE A 190 20.49 2.97 -2.81
CA ILE A 190 21.38 1.89 -3.27
C ILE A 190 22.74 1.96 -2.57
N ASN A 191 23.34 3.15 -2.50
CA ASN A 191 24.68 3.34 -1.92
C ASN A 191 24.69 3.45 -0.38
N SER A 192 23.52 3.39 0.28
CA SER A 192 23.45 3.48 1.75
C SER A 192 24.10 2.28 2.45
N GLY A 193 24.18 1.13 1.78
CA GLY A 193 24.61 -0.13 2.39
C GLY A 193 23.60 -0.74 3.36
N VAL A 194 22.39 -0.17 3.47
CA VAL A 194 21.31 -0.64 4.37
C VAL A 194 20.46 -1.74 3.70
N TYR A 195 20.27 -1.67 2.39
CA TYR A 195 19.34 -2.52 1.65
C TYR A 195 20.05 -3.45 0.67
N GLY A 196 19.36 -4.51 0.26
CA GLY A 196 19.81 -5.49 -0.73
C GLY A 196 18.64 -6.34 -1.23
N LEU A 197 18.88 -7.17 -2.23
CA LEU A 197 17.85 -8.08 -2.73
C LEU A 197 17.74 -9.30 -1.81
N PHE A 198 16.51 -9.68 -1.48
CA PHE A 198 16.20 -10.90 -0.77
C PHE A 198 16.48 -12.10 -1.69
N PRO A 199 17.22 -13.12 -1.23
CA PRO A 199 17.72 -14.17 -2.14
C PRO A 199 16.64 -15.02 -2.82
N ASP A 200 15.46 -15.13 -2.22
CA ASP A 200 14.38 -16.01 -2.67
C ASP A 200 13.09 -15.21 -2.88
N TYR A 201 12.84 -14.82 -4.13
CA TYR A 201 11.69 -13.98 -4.49
C TYR A 201 10.34 -14.59 -4.08
N ALA A 202 10.20 -15.92 -4.13
CA ALA A 202 8.94 -16.55 -3.74
C ALA A 202 8.65 -16.40 -2.24
N LYS A 203 9.69 -16.40 -1.42
CA LYS A 203 9.58 -16.22 0.04
C LYS A 203 9.54 -14.75 0.47
N LEU A 204 9.79 -13.81 -0.44
CA LEU A 204 9.71 -12.38 -0.14
C LEU A 204 8.30 -11.96 0.35
N PHE A 205 7.27 -12.64 -0.14
CA PHE A 205 5.86 -12.37 0.19
C PHE A 205 5.32 -13.25 1.33
N LEU A 206 6.20 -13.99 1.99
CA LEU A 206 5.89 -14.86 3.13
C LEU A 206 6.50 -14.29 4.43
N PRO A 207 6.17 -14.83 5.62
CA PRO A 207 6.75 -14.35 6.88
C PRO A 207 8.27 -14.27 6.91
N GLU A 208 8.97 -15.11 6.14
CA GLU A 208 10.44 -15.07 6.00
C GLU A 208 10.98 -13.82 5.31
N GLY A 209 10.17 -13.18 4.47
CA GLY A 209 10.50 -11.95 3.75
C GLY A 209 10.17 -10.66 4.52
N GLU A 210 9.33 -10.75 5.56
CA GLU A 210 8.89 -9.60 6.37
C GLU A 210 10.09 -8.84 6.94
N ASN A 211 10.13 -7.52 6.71
CA ASN A 211 11.20 -6.65 7.19
C ASN A 211 12.61 -7.12 6.84
N SER A 212 12.75 -7.89 5.75
CA SER A 212 14.04 -8.38 5.26
C SER A 212 14.91 -7.24 4.72
N ILE A 213 16.12 -7.59 4.25
CA ILE A 213 17.08 -6.63 3.69
C ILE A 213 16.54 -5.87 2.44
N GLU A 214 15.50 -6.40 1.79
CA GLU A 214 14.84 -5.75 0.64
C GLU A 214 13.68 -4.83 1.06
N SER A 215 13.23 -4.92 2.31
CA SER A 215 12.11 -4.13 2.82
C SER A 215 12.54 -2.68 3.13
N VAL A 216 12.14 -1.76 2.24
CA VAL A 216 12.40 -0.31 2.40
C VAL A 216 11.37 0.36 3.31
N PHE A 217 10.09 0.06 3.11
CA PHE A 217 8.98 0.47 3.96
C PHE A 217 7.84 -0.52 3.82
N GLU A 218 7.35 -1.03 4.94
CA GLU A 218 6.38 -2.12 4.98
C GLU A 218 5.32 -1.88 6.05
N VAL A 219 4.06 -2.11 5.69
CA VAL A 219 2.93 -1.93 6.60
C VAL A 219 2.87 -3.12 7.55
N GLN A 220 3.11 -2.86 8.83
CA GLN A 220 3.16 -3.91 9.84
C GLN A 220 1.75 -4.38 10.20
N SER A 221 1.39 -5.59 9.78
CA SER A 221 0.17 -6.28 10.19
C SER A 221 0.51 -7.60 10.88
N THR A 222 -0.36 -8.04 11.78
CA THR A 222 -0.22 -9.34 12.44
C THR A 222 -1.62 -9.90 12.67
N ALA A 223 -1.79 -11.19 12.40
CA ALA A 223 -2.96 -11.92 12.84
C ALA A 223 -2.88 -12.04 14.38
N LEU A 224 -3.88 -11.50 15.08
CA LEU A 224 -3.98 -11.61 16.54
C LEU A 224 -5.35 -12.20 16.88
N ASP A 225 -5.38 -13.06 17.91
CA ASP A 225 -6.63 -13.63 18.46
C ASP A 225 -7.64 -12.54 18.86
N ILE A 226 -7.14 -11.36 19.25
CA ILE A 226 -7.92 -10.18 19.57
C ILE A 226 -7.55 -9.11 18.53
N GLY A 227 -8.50 -8.77 17.65
CA GLY A 227 -8.28 -7.87 16.52
C GLY A 227 -7.72 -6.49 16.89
N GLY A 228 -7.31 -5.73 15.85
CA GLY A 228 -6.75 -4.38 16.01
C GLY A 228 -5.33 -4.21 15.46
N ALA A 229 -4.70 -5.30 15.03
CA ALA A 229 -3.42 -5.29 14.31
C ALA A 229 -3.42 -6.04 12.96
N GLY A 230 -4.53 -6.70 12.63
CA GLY A 230 -4.76 -7.36 11.33
C GLY A 230 -5.07 -6.40 10.19
N SER A 231 -5.23 -6.96 9.01
CA SER A 231 -5.64 -6.29 7.79
C SER A 231 -6.26 -7.32 6.86
N GLN A 232 -7.43 -7.00 6.31
CA GLN A 232 -8.13 -7.87 5.37
C GLN A 232 -7.53 -7.83 3.94
N TYR A 233 -6.35 -7.23 3.74
CA TYR A 233 -5.71 -7.12 2.42
C TYR A 233 -5.52 -8.49 1.76
N ASN A 234 -5.15 -9.50 2.54
CA ASN A 234 -4.97 -10.86 2.05
C ASN A 234 -6.31 -11.57 1.84
N GLU A 235 -7.25 -11.39 2.76
CA GLU A 235 -8.58 -12.01 2.71
C GLU A 235 -9.38 -11.61 1.46
N VAL A 236 -9.38 -10.32 1.08
CA VAL A 236 -10.17 -9.89 -0.08
C VAL A 236 -9.67 -10.51 -1.39
N GLN A 237 -8.40 -10.95 -1.44
CA GLN A 237 -7.75 -11.52 -2.63
C GLN A 237 -7.64 -13.05 -2.60
N GLY A 238 -7.81 -13.67 -1.41
CA GLY A 238 -7.61 -15.10 -1.22
C GLY A 238 -8.61 -15.97 -1.98
N VAL A 239 -8.29 -17.27 -2.07
CA VAL A 239 -9.07 -18.28 -2.81
C VAL A 239 -10.55 -18.28 -2.40
N ARG A 240 -11.45 -18.03 -3.36
CA ARG A 240 -12.90 -18.10 -3.16
C ARG A 240 -13.43 -19.45 -3.62
N GLY A 241 -13.48 -20.40 -2.71
CA GLY A 241 -13.93 -21.75 -3.03
C GLY A 241 -13.33 -22.76 -2.07
N VAL A 242 -12.64 -23.77 -2.61
CA VAL A 242 -11.96 -24.78 -1.80
C VAL A 242 -10.46 -24.75 -2.10
N PRO A 243 -9.59 -24.52 -1.09
CA PRO A 243 -9.93 -24.08 0.26
C PRO A 243 -10.50 -22.65 0.27
N ASN A 244 -11.37 -22.34 1.24
CA ASN A 244 -11.99 -21.01 1.35
C ASN A 244 -11.06 -20.05 2.10
N LEU A 245 -10.19 -19.38 1.36
CA LEU A 245 -9.15 -18.48 1.89
C LEU A 245 -9.46 -17.00 1.65
N GLY A 246 -10.60 -16.67 1.06
CA GLY A 246 -10.91 -15.28 0.78
C GLY A 246 -12.06 -15.09 -0.19
N TRP A 247 -12.09 -13.89 -0.77
CA TRP A 247 -13.20 -13.43 -1.60
C TRP A 247 -12.88 -13.39 -3.10
N GLY A 248 -11.65 -13.75 -3.47
CA GLY A 248 -11.23 -13.97 -4.86
C GLY A 248 -11.16 -12.72 -5.72
N PHE A 249 -11.02 -11.53 -5.14
CA PHE A 249 -10.81 -10.30 -5.90
C PHE A 249 -9.34 -10.11 -6.31
N ASN A 250 -9.08 -9.11 -7.17
CA ASN A 250 -7.75 -8.83 -7.71
C ASN A 250 -7.16 -10.04 -8.46
N ARG A 251 -7.95 -10.59 -9.37
CA ARG A 251 -7.60 -11.79 -10.11
C ARG A 251 -6.54 -11.42 -11.14
N PRO A 252 -5.36 -12.06 -11.18
CA PRO A 252 -4.38 -11.83 -12.23
C PRO A 252 -5.00 -11.84 -13.63
N SER A 253 -4.65 -10.92 -14.51
CA SER A 253 -5.20 -10.84 -15.87
C SER A 253 -4.49 -11.80 -16.84
N ASP A 254 -5.03 -11.97 -18.05
CA ASP A 254 -4.34 -12.72 -19.11
C ASP A 254 -3.11 -11.95 -19.61
N ASP A 255 -3.16 -10.62 -19.58
CA ASP A 255 -2.06 -9.74 -19.98
C ASP A 255 -0.87 -9.90 -19.02
N LEU A 256 -1.09 -9.87 -17.70
CA LEU A 256 -0.04 -10.13 -16.70
C LEU A 256 0.62 -11.50 -16.90
N ILE A 257 -0.17 -12.53 -17.23
CA ILE A 257 0.38 -13.87 -17.49
C ILE A 257 1.28 -13.85 -18.72
N ALA A 258 0.89 -13.11 -19.75
CA ALA A 258 1.61 -13.03 -21.01
C ALA A 258 2.94 -12.26 -20.87
N GLU A 259 3.06 -11.35 -19.91
CA GLU A 259 4.29 -10.59 -19.64
C GLU A 259 5.43 -11.46 -19.05
N PHE A 260 5.12 -12.60 -18.44
CA PHE A 260 6.16 -13.50 -17.92
C PHE A 260 6.86 -14.28 -19.04
N GLU A 261 8.18 -14.12 -19.13
CA GLU A 261 9.02 -14.94 -20.00
C GLU A 261 8.90 -16.43 -19.63
N ARG A 262 9.12 -17.30 -20.63
CA ARG A 262 9.09 -18.75 -20.40
C ARG A 262 10.15 -19.15 -19.38
N GLY A 263 9.70 -19.69 -18.24
CA GLY A 263 10.57 -20.15 -17.16
C GLY A 263 10.93 -19.07 -16.13
N ASP A 264 10.28 -17.90 -16.19
CA ASP A 264 10.41 -16.88 -15.15
C ASP A 264 9.83 -17.41 -13.81
N PRO A 265 10.65 -17.57 -12.76
CA PRO A 265 10.19 -18.10 -11.48
C PRO A 265 9.25 -17.13 -10.74
N ARG A 266 9.19 -15.86 -11.15
CA ARG A 266 8.31 -14.86 -10.54
C ARG A 266 6.85 -15.11 -10.89
N ARG A 267 6.56 -15.81 -12.01
CA ARG A 267 5.19 -16.16 -12.39
C ARG A 267 4.54 -17.04 -11.33
N ASP A 268 5.19 -18.13 -10.96
CA ASP A 268 4.69 -19.10 -9.97
C ASP A 268 4.70 -18.51 -8.55
N ALA A 269 5.47 -17.46 -8.30
CA ALA A 269 5.41 -16.69 -7.04
C ALA A 269 4.30 -15.61 -7.05
N THR A 270 3.69 -15.34 -8.20
CA THR A 270 2.69 -14.26 -8.37
C THR A 270 1.28 -14.82 -8.55
N ILE A 271 1.12 -15.94 -9.23
CA ILE A 271 -0.19 -16.47 -9.65
C ILE A 271 -0.38 -17.87 -9.08
N LEU A 272 -1.51 -18.04 -8.41
CA LEU A 272 -1.98 -19.34 -7.91
C LEU A 272 -3.13 -19.83 -8.80
N TYR A 273 -2.96 -20.97 -9.45
CA TYR A 273 -3.94 -21.51 -10.39
C TYR A 273 -4.85 -22.58 -9.76
N VAL A 274 -6.03 -22.75 -10.36
CA VAL A 274 -6.88 -23.93 -10.09
C VAL A 274 -6.10 -25.21 -10.41
N GLY A 275 -6.17 -26.17 -9.50
CA GLY A 275 -5.46 -27.45 -9.57
C GLY A 275 -4.07 -27.44 -8.93
N GLU A 276 -3.53 -26.28 -8.56
CA GLU A 276 -2.24 -26.19 -7.88
C GLU A 276 -2.36 -26.49 -6.39
N VAL A 277 -1.28 -27.04 -5.84
CA VAL A 277 -1.09 -27.23 -4.40
C VAL A 277 -0.63 -25.90 -3.81
N LEU A 278 -1.21 -25.50 -2.67
CA LEU A 278 -0.78 -24.29 -1.95
C LEU A 278 0.72 -24.36 -1.61
N PRO A 279 1.41 -23.21 -1.46
CA PRO A 279 2.86 -23.20 -1.25
C PRO A 279 3.37 -23.99 -0.03
N ASP A 280 2.53 -24.18 1.00
CA ASP A 280 2.85 -25.01 2.19
C ASP A 280 2.48 -26.50 2.05
N GLY A 281 1.85 -26.91 0.94
CA GLY A 281 1.38 -28.27 0.73
C GLY A 281 0.07 -28.63 1.43
N SER A 282 -0.60 -27.69 2.09
CA SER A 282 -1.74 -27.97 2.97
C SER A 282 -3.03 -28.38 2.24
N ALA A 283 -3.26 -27.84 1.04
CA ALA A 283 -4.42 -28.11 0.22
C ALA A 283 -4.11 -27.87 -1.27
N TYR A 284 -5.06 -28.20 -2.15
CA TYR A 284 -5.03 -27.80 -3.55
C TYR A 284 -6.25 -26.95 -3.89
N VAL A 285 -6.09 -26.00 -4.81
CA VAL A 285 -7.14 -25.10 -5.26
C VAL A 285 -8.11 -25.85 -6.16
N GLN A 286 -9.38 -25.88 -5.79
CA GLN A 286 -10.45 -26.49 -6.58
C GLN A 286 -11.18 -25.45 -7.41
N ASP A 287 -11.67 -25.88 -8.56
CA ASP A 287 -12.50 -25.08 -9.45
C ASP A 287 -13.81 -24.66 -8.77
N ASN A 288 -14.11 -23.38 -8.85
CA ASN A 288 -15.39 -22.78 -8.53
C ASN A 288 -16.06 -22.33 -9.84
N PRO A 289 -17.07 -23.08 -10.33
CA PRO A 289 -17.66 -22.83 -11.64
C PRO A 289 -18.43 -21.50 -11.75
N GLU A 290 -18.62 -20.78 -10.65
CA GLU A 290 -19.22 -19.44 -10.63
C GLU A 290 -18.21 -18.34 -11.00
N ILE A 291 -16.91 -18.64 -11.06
CA ILE A 291 -15.83 -17.68 -11.32
C ILE A 291 -15.23 -17.97 -12.71
N VAL A 292 -15.29 -16.99 -13.60
CA VAL A 292 -14.74 -17.12 -14.96
C VAL A 292 -13.23 -16.87 -14.92
N GLY A 293 -12.45 -17.77 -15.54
CA GLY A 293 -11.00 -17.64 -15.63
C GLY A 293 -10.30 -17.72 -14.27
N GLU A 294 -10.85 -18.49 -13.34
CA GLU A 294 -10.42 -18.54 -11.95
C GLU A 294 -8.90 -18.77 -11.76
N ARG A 295 -8.30 -17.86 -11.00
CA ARG A 295 -6.92 -17.86 -10.52
C ARG A 295 -6.79 -16.76 -9.46
N TYR A 296 -5.71 -16.78 -8.69
CA TYR A 296 -5.59 -15.96 -7.49
C TYR A 296 -4.22 -15.30 -7.39
N ASN A 297 -4.14 -14.18 -6.66
CA ASN A 297 -2.89 -13.52 -6.35
C ASN A 297 -2.13 -14.32 -5.28
N GLN A 298 -1.07 -15.03 -5.67
CA GLN A 298 -0.27 -15.83 -4.75
C GLN A 298 0.50 -14.98 -3.73
N LYS A 299 0.83 -13.74 -4.06
CA LYS A 299 1.52 -12.82 -3.12
C LYS A 299 0.63 -12.41 -1.95
N ALA A 300 -0.68 -12.57 -2.07
CA ALA A 300 -1.63 -12.32 -1.00
C ALA A 300 -1.91 -13.57 -0.14
N TRP A 301 -1.39 -14.73 -0.51
CA TRP A 301 -1.56 -15.96 0.25
C TRP A 301 -0.64 -15.98 1.48
N VAL A 302 -1.15 -16.52 2.60
CA VAL A 302 -0.38 -16.73 3.83
C VAL A 302 -0.65 -18.13 4.42
N PRO A 303 0.37 -18.80 4.99
CA PRO A 303 0.26 -20.17 5.49
C PRO A 303 -0.64 -20.35 6.72
N GLU A 304 -0.89 -19.29 7.50
CA GLU A 304 -1.72 -19.32 8.71
C GLU A 304 -3.08 -18.64 8.53
N HIS A 305 -3.71 -18.83 7.37
CA HIS A 305 -5.05 -18.28 7.10
C HIS A 305 -6.12 -19.10 7.83
N THR A 306 -6.75 -18.54 8.86
CA THR A 306 -7.79 -19.24 9.66
C THR A 306 -9.08 -19.55 8.89
N GLY A 307 -9.27 -18.94 7.71
CA GLY A 307 -10.43 -19.16 6.84
C GLY A 307 -11.69 -18.47 7.36
N GLY A 308 -12.34 -17.70 6.49
CA GLY A 308 -13.59 -16.98 6.80
C GLY A 308 -13.41 -15.53 7.23
N ASN A 309 -14.50 -14.76 7.07
CA ASN A 309 -14.61 -13.31 7.30
C ASN A 309 -14.05 -12.86 8.67
N GLY A 310 -12.79 -12.44 8.72
CA GLY A 310 -12.17 -12.00 9.97
C GLY A 310 -10.75 -11.44 9.84
N ASN A 311 -10.67 -10.10 9.84
CA ASN A 311 -9.55 -9.20 10.21
C ASN A 311 -8.11 -9.73 10.30
#